data_AF-A0A0C9WVA3-F1
#
_entry.id   AF-A0A0C9WVA3-F1
#
_cell.length_a   1.000
_cell.length_b   1.000
_cell.length_c   1.000
_cell.angle_alpha   90.00
_cell.angle_beta   90.00
_cell.angle_gamma   90.00
#
_symmetry.space_group_name_H-M   'P 1'
#
loop_
_entity.id
_entity.type
_entity.pdbx_description
1 polymer ?
#
loop_
_entity_poly.entity_id
_entity_poly.type
_entity_poly.pdbx_seq_one_letter_code
_entity_poly.pdbx_strand_id
1 'polypeptide(L)'
;FIVDSYHYTNHRKKHYLCHKYCNPAPTNGQAPNLVIVEQSEDGRPIARRAFNTQVCEQLNAWLGGFESIAKCMTPSNFNWFIHAMLFYHTKYVITRQHIKKKKKEATETEDD
;
A
#
# COMPACT_ATOMS: atom_id res chain seq x y z
N PHE A 1 1.67 -7.52 -0.39
CA PHE A 1 2.76 -7.65 0.59
C PHE A 1 2.74 -6.39 1.44
N ILE A 2 2.83 -6.52 2.76
CA ILE A 2 3.49 -5.46 3.53
C ILE A 2 4.87 -5.35 2.91
N VAL A 3 5.09 -4.31 2.10
CA VAL A 3 6.36 -4.14 1.37
C VAL A 3 7.36 -3.68 2.40
N ASP A 4 7.99 -4.65 3.04
CA ASP A 4 9.07 -4.41 3.98
C ASP A 4 10.41 -4.68 3.28
N SER A 5 11.21 -3.62 3.14
CA SER A 5 12.59 -3.69 2.66
C SER A 5 13.52 -4.50 3.57
N TYR A 6 13.07 -4.91 4.76
CA TYR A 6 13.84 -5.69 5.74
C TYR A 6 14.50 -6.93 5.15
N HIS A 7 13.79 -7.69 4.31
CA HIS A 7 14.38 -8.88 3.72
C HIS A 7 15.51 -8.53 2.73
N TYR A 8 15.36 -7.44 1.98
CA TYR A 8 16.38 -6.95 1.04
C TYR A 8 17.59 -6.32 1.75
N THR A 9 17.36 -5.54 2.81
CA THR A 9 18.43 -4.84 3.55
C THR A 9 19.35 -5.81 4.29
N ASN A 10 18.80 -6.90 4.86
CA ASN A 10 19.59 -7.89 5.61
C ASN A 10 20.30 -8.93 4.73
N HIS A 11 19.74 -9.30 3.57
CA HIS A 11 20.31 -10.34 2.70
C HIS A 11 21.02 -9.81 1.43
N ARG A 12 21.16 -8.48 1.30
CA ARG A 12 21.65 -7.73 0.12
C ARG A 12 22.87 -8.32 -0.60
N LYS A 13 23.74 -9.07 0.09
CA LYS A 13 25.08 -9.46 -0.40
C LYS A 13 25.29 -10.92 -0.79
N LYS A 14 24.38 -11.88 -0.51
CA LYS A 14 24.74 -13.32 -0.66
C LYS A 14 23.81 -14.21 -1.50
N HIS A 15 22.58 -13.80 -1.84
CA HIS A 15 21.65 -14.71 -2.53
C HIS A 15 21.01 -14.13 -3.80
N TYR A 16 21.16 -14.87 -4.92
CA TYR A 16 20.48 -14.61 -6.20
C TYR A 16 18.96 -14.52 -6.04
N LEU A 17 18.37 -15.40 -5.22
CA LEU A 17 16.92 -15.41 -4.96
C LEU A 17 16.45 -14.11 -4.30
N CYS A 18 17.19 -13.56 -3.34
CA CYS A 18 16.84 -12.29 -2.69
C CYS A 18 16.96 -11.11 -3.66
N HIS A 19 17.96 -11.09 -4.54
CA HIS A 19 18.07 -10.07 -5.59
C HIS A 19 16.93 -10.15 -6.60
N LYS A 20 16.55 -11.37 -6.98
CA LYS A 20 15.51 -11.61 -7.99
C LYS A 20 14.10 -11.29 -7.48
N TYR A 21 13.79 -11.67 -6.23
CA TYR A 21 12.42 -11.64 -5.73
C TYR A 21 12.17 -10.56 -4.66
N CYS A 22 13.23 -9.97 -4.08
CA CYS A 22 13.09 -9.03 -2.98
C CYS A 22 13.64 -7.63 -3.30
N ASN A 23 14.11 -7.35 -4.53
CA ASN A 23 14.48 -6.00 -4.94
C ASN A 23 13.21 -5.11 -4.97
N PRO A 24 13.10 -4.09 -4.10
CA PRO A 24 11.87 -3.32 -3.96
C PRO A 24 11.65 -2.31 -5.08
N ALA A 25 12.66 -2.02 -5.91
CA ALA A 25 12.56 -1.06 -7.00
C ALA A 25 13.60 -1.34 -8.11
N PRO A 26 13.46 -2.45 -8.87
CA PRO A 26 14.36 -2.74 -9.97
C PRO A 26 14.14 -1.74 -11.12
N THR A 27 15.07 -0.82 -11.29
CA THR A 27 15.05 0.20 -12.36
C THR A 27 15.35 -0.37 -13.75
N ASN A 28 15.65 -1.66 -13.84
CA ASN A 28 15.90 -2.40 -15.08
C ASN A 28 14.62 -2.98 -15.72
N GLY A 29 13.43 -2.60 -15.24
CA GLY A 29 12.14 -3.03 -15.79
C GLY A 29 11.69 -4.44 -15.38
N GLN A 30 12.41 -5.14 -14.50
CA GLN A 30 12.04 -6.51 -14.07
C GLN A 30 10.78 -6.58 -13.19
N ALA A 31 10.35 -5.46 -12.60
CA ALA A 31 9.11 -5.36 -11.85
C ALA A 31 8.24 -4.21 -12.38
N PRO A 32 7.57 -4.40 -13.52
CA PRO A 32 6.73 -3.35 -14.13
C PRO A 32 5.55 -2.94 -13.24
N ASN A 33 5.13 -3.82 -12.33
CA ASN A 33 4.14 -3.54 -11.29
C ASN A 33 4.66 -2.66 -10.14
N LEU A 34 5.98 -2.42 -10.07
CA LEU A 34 6.60 -1.55 -9.06
C LEU A 34 7.19 -0.28 -9.69
N VAL A 35 7.70 -0.37 -10.92
CA VAL A 35 8.38 0.72 -11.63
C VAL A 35 7.93 0.74 -13.09
N ILE A 36 7.39 1.87 -13.54
CA ILE A 36 7.06 2.17 -14.93
C ILE A 36 8.19 3.02 -15.52
N VAL A 37 8.62 2.71 -16.74
CA VAL A 37 9.59 3.53 -17.47
C VAL A 37 8.83 4.50 -18.36
N GLU A 38 9.03 5.80 -18.14
CA GLU A 38 8.47 6.88 -18.96
C GLU A 38 9.57 7.60 -19.73
N GLN A 39 9.27 8.18 -20.90
CA GLN A 39 10.22 9.03 -21.59
C GLN A 39 10.14 10.45 -21.04
N SER A 40 11.29 11.03 -20.70
CA SER A 40 11.42 12.44 -20.34
C SER A 40 11.15 13.34 -21.54
N GLU A 41 10.97 14.64 -21.31
CA GLU A 41 10.90 15.65 -22.37
C GLU A 41 12.12 15.58 -23.31
N ASP A 42 13.31 15.26 -22.78
CA ASP A 42 14.54 15.05 -23.55
C ASP A 42 14.66 13.65 -24.22
N GLY A 43 13.60 12.83 -24.20
CA GLY A 43 13.59 11.48 -24.78
C GLY A 43 14.37 10.41 -24.00
N ARG A 44 14.82 10.69 -22.77
CA ARG A 44 15.54 9.72 -21.91
C ARG A 44 14.56 8.89 -21.08
N PRO A 45 14.82 7.58 -20.88
CA PRO A 45 13.98 6.75 -20.03
C PRO A 45 14.17 7.13 -18.56
N ILE A 46 13.08 7.53 -17.89
CA ILE A 46 12.99 7.79 -16.46
C ILE A 46 12.17 6.67 -15.81
N ALA A 47 12.74 6.05 -14.78
CA ALA A 47 12.05 5.08 -13.95
C ALA A 47 11.18 5.79 -12.90
N ARG A 48 9.86 5.64 -12.98
CA ARG A 48 8.89 6.16 -12.01
C ARG A 48 8.23 5.01 -11.26
N ARG A 49 7.90 5.18 -9.98
CA ARG A 49 7.14 4.15 -9.24
C ARG A 49 5.75 4.00 -9.85
N ALA A 50 5.31 2.76 -10.00
CA ALA A 50 3.99 2.40 -10.55
C ALA A 50 2.83 2.67 -9.55
N PHE A 51 3.15 2.98 -8.30
CA PHE A 51 2.20 3.12 -7.20
C PHE A 51 2.55 4.32 -6.33
N ASN A 52 1.54 4.87 -5.65
CA ASN A 52 1.71 5.96 -4.70
C ASN A 52 2.28 5.41 -3.38
N THR A 53 3.52 5.80 -3.07
CA THR A 53 4.23 5.32 -1.87
C THR A 53 3.61 5.79 -0.58
N GLN A 54 3.10 7.03 -0.55
CA GLN A 54 2.46 7.60 0.63
C GLN A 54 1.18 6.83 0.98
N VAL A 55 0.39 6.44 -0.03
CA VAL A 55 -0.80 5.60 0.17
C VAL A 55 -0.41 4.22 0.70
N CYS A 56 0.68 3.63 0.20
CA CYS A 56 1.19 2.37 0.71
C CYS A 56 1.67 2.47 2.18
N GLU A 57 2.34 3.55 2.56
CA GLU A 57 2.78 3.79 3.93
C GLU A 57 1.59 3.93 4.89
N GLN A 58 0.57 4.70 4.50
CA GLN A 58 -0.66 4.83 5.29
C GLN A 58 -1.39 3.48 5.44
N LEU A 59 -1.47 2.70 4.36
CA LEU A 59 -2.07 1.37 4.41
C LEU A 59 -1.27 0.43 5.33
N ASN A 60 0.06 0.45 5.25
CA ASN A 60 0.91 -0.36 6.11
C ASN A 60 0.78 0.05 7.59
N ALA A 61 0.70 1.35 7.88
CA ALA A 61 0.48 1.85 9.24
C ALA A 61 -0.88 1.37 9.79
N TRP A 62 -1.93 1.39 8.95
CA TRP A 62 -3.24 0.86 9.31
C TRP A 62 -3.22 -0.66 9.55
N LEU A 63 -2.46 -1.40 8.73
CA LEU A 63 -2.29 -2.85 8.88
C LEU A 63 -1.33 -3.25 10.01
N GLY A 64 -0.61 -2.30 10.62
CA GLY A 64 0.43 -2.58 11.62
C GLY A 64 -0.07 -3.44 12.79
N GLY A 65 -1.31 -3.23 13.23
CA GLY A 65 -1.93 -4.05 14.29
C GLY A 65 -2.19 -5.52 13.91
N PHE A 66 -2.19 -5.84 12.61
CA PHE A 66 -2.43 -7.18 12.08
C PHE A 66 -1.16 -7.86 11.57
N GLU A 67 0.00 -7.20 11.70
CA GLU A 67 1.25 -7.62 11.07
C GLU A 67 1.64 -9.07 11.43
N SER A 68 1.54 -9.45 12.71
CA SER A 68 1.92 -10.78 13.19
C SER A 68 1.10 -11.90 12.55
N ILE A 69 -0.22 -11.70 12.41
CA ILE A 69 -1.12 -12.69 11.80
C ILE A 69 -0.96 -12.68 10.28
N ALA A 70 -0.87 -11.49 9.67
CA ALA A 70 -0.75 -11.32 8.23
C ALA A 70 0.53 -11.95 7.67
N LYS A 71 1.64 -11.91 8.43
CA LYS A 71 2.92 -12.57 8.06
C LYS A 71 2.83 -14.10 8.02
N CYS A 72 1.90 -14.70 8.75
CA CYS A 72 1.74 -16.16 8.83
C CYS A 72 0.76 -16.71 7.79
N MET A 73 0.11 -15.86 6.97
CA MET A 73 -0.89 -16.28 6.01
C MET A 73 -0.27 -16.79 4.70
N THR A 74 -0.94 -17.77 4.07
CA THR A 74 -0.67 -18.10 2.67
C THR A 74 -1.05 -16.91 1.77
N PRO A 75 -0.48 -16.80 0.56
CA PRO A 75 -0.82 -15.70 -0.35
C PRO A 75 -2.33 -15.57 -0.63
N SER A 76 -3.04 -16.69 -0.80
CA SER A 76 -4.49 -16.69 -1.03
C SER A 76 -5.27 -16.16 0.19
N ASN A 77 -4.90 -16.58 1.39
CA ASN A 77 -5.54 -16.12 2.63
C ASN A 77 -5.26 -14.64 2.88
N PHE A 78 -4.03 -14.19 2.63
CA PHE A 78 -3.66 -12.79 2.73
C PHE A 78 -4.48 -11.92 1.76
N ASN A 79 -4.62 -12.35 0.50
CA ASN A 79 -5.43 -11.62 -0.49
C ASN A 79 -6.89 -11.49 -0.05
N TRP A 80 -7.51 -12.61 0.35
CA TRP A 80 -8.87 -12.58 0.87
C TRP A 80 -9.01 -11.67 2.09
N PHE A 81 -8.06 -11.75 3.03
CA PHE A 81 -8.03 -10.93 4.24
C PHE A 81 -7.97 -9.43 3.91
N ILE A 82 -7.06 -9.02 3.03
CA ILE A 82 -6.94 -7.61 2.62
C ILE A 82 -8.21 -7.13 1.91
N HIS A 83 -8.78 -7.93 1.01
CA HIS A 83 -10.05 -7.57 0.35
C HIS A 83 -11.19 -7.39 1.34
N ALA A 84 -11.36 -8.32 2.29
CA ALA A 84 -12.37 -8.23 3.32
C ALA A 84 -12.15 -7.00 4.22
N MET A 85 -10.93 -6.80 4.71
CA MET A 85 -10.59 -5.68 5.59
C MET A 85 -10.85 -4.32 4.92
N LEU A 86 -10.41 -4.15 3.67
CA LEU A 86 -10.67 -2.92 2.92
C LEU A 86 -12.16 -2.69 2.72
N PHE A 87 -12.92 -3.73 2.35
CA PHE A 87 -14.37 -3.63 2.17
C PHE A 87 -15.09 -3.17 3.44
N TYR A 88 -14.78 -3.78 4.58
CA TYR A 88 -15.36 -3.39 5.87
C TYR A 88 -14.93 -1.98 6.27
N HIS A 89 -13.66 -1.65 6.10
CA HIS A 89 -13.13 -0.33 6.44
C HIS A 89 -13.79 0.78 5.62
N THR A 90 -13.93 0.61 4.31
CA THR A 90 -14.62 1.56 3.44
C THR A 90 -16.06 1.78 3.89
N LYS A 91 -16.81 0.72 4.18
CA LYS A 91 -18.19 0.83 4.70
C LYS A 91 -18.25 1.60 6.01
N TYR A 92 -17.33 1.33 6.93
CA TYR A 92 -17.22 2.01 8.22
C TYR A 92 -16.92 3.50 8.06
N VAL A 93 -15.92 3.84 7.23
CA VAL A 93 -15.51 5.24 6.98
C VAL A 93 -16.65 6.04 6.35
N ILE A 94 -17.30 5.49 5.31
CA ILE A 94 -18.44 6.14 4.66
C ILE A 94 -19.55 6.40 5.69
N THR A 95 -19.91 5.39 6.49
CA THR A 95 -20.94 5.54 7.53
C THR A 95 -20.57 6.64 8.53
N ARG A 96 -19.32 6.68 9.00
CA ARG A 96 -18.87 7.72 9.92
C ARG A 96 -18.86 9.12 9.31
N GLN A 97 -18.52 9.25 8.04
CA GLN A 97 -18.59 10.52 7.32
C GLN A 97 -20.05 11.02 7.24
N HIS A 98 -21.01 10.13 6.94
CA HIS A 98 -22.42 10.48 6.93
C HIS A 98 -22.92 10.93 8.32
N ILE A 99 -22.53 10.22 9.39
CA ILE A 99 -22.90 10.60 10.76
C ILE A 99 -22.30 11.96 11.12
N LYS A 100 -21.03 12.22 10.79
CA LYS A 100 -20.39 13.52 11.04
C LYS A 100 -21.06 14.65 10.30
N LYS A 101 -21.43 14.43 9.02
CA LYS A 101 -22.15 15.42 8.21
C LYS A 101 -23.51 15.77 8.84
N LYS A 102 -24.32 14.77 9.21
CA LYS A 102 -25.61 14.99 9.88
C LYS A 102 -25.47 15.74 11.21
N LYS A 103 -24.45 15.43 12.01
CA LYS A 103 -24.20 16.14 13.27
C LYS A 103 -23.90 17.62 13.02
N LYS A 104 -23.06 17.92 12.01
CA LYS A 104 -22.68 19.29 11.67
C LYS A 104 -23.88 20.11 11.18
N GLU A 105 -24.71 19.53 10.31
CA GLU A 105 -25.96 20.15 9.85
C GLU A 105 -26.92 20.44 11.01
N ALA A 106 -27.05 19.52 11.98
CA ALA A 106 -27.88 19.74 13.16
C ALA A 106 -27.35 20.85 14.10
N THR A 107 -26.03 21.01 14.21
CA THR A 107 -25.45 22.08 15.04
C THR A 107 -25.61 23.45 14.37
N GLU A 108 -25.50 23.52 13.05
CA GLU A 108 -25.70 24.75 12.28
C GLU A 108 -27.17 25.21 12.27
N THR A 109 -28.13 24.30 12.42
CA THR A 109 -29.57 24.65 12.54
C THR A 109 -30.03 25.04 13.95
N GLU A 110 -29.22 24.78 14.98
CA GLU A 110 -29.54 25.15 16.39
C GLU A 110 -29.00 26.54 16.77
N ASP A 111 -28.10 27.11 15.96
CA ASP A 111 -27.49 28.44 16.15
C ASP A 111 -28.17 29.56 15.30
N ASP A 112 -29.24 29.24 14.56
CA ASP A 112 -30.13 30.16 13.80
C ASP A 112 -31.51 30.30 14.48
#